data_AF-A0A1F9UJS5-F1
#
_entry.id   AF-A0A1F9UJS5-F1
#
_cell.length_a   1.000
_cell.length_b   1.000
_cell.length_c   1.000
_cell.angle_alpha   90.00
_cell.angle_beta   90.00
_cell.angle_gamma   90.00
#
_symmetry.space_group_name_H-M   'P 1'
#
loop_
_entity.id
_entity.type
_entity.pdbx_description
1 polymer ?
#
loop_
_entity_poly.entity_id
_entity_poly.type
_entity_poly.pdbx_seq_one_letter_code
_entity_poly.pdbx_strand_id
1 'polypeptide(L)' 'MQADLLADDERLVFSVARCPFCEGRTLETSGCTPLVGLVEAAIRVAAPDVHLIPEETGCRATGNAACEVTVVLPQGPS' A
#
# COMPACT_ATOMS: atom_id res chain seq x y z
N MET A 1 31.02 17.62 -5.81
CA MET A 1 30.25 16.59 -5.10
C MET A 1 28.82 16.72 -5.61
N GLN A 2 28.52 15.99 -6.68
CA GLN A 2 27.21 15.99 -7.34
C GLN A 2 26.34 15.05 -6.50
N ALA A 3 25.33 15.59 -5.83
CA ALA A 3 24.30 14.76 -5.24
C ALA A 3 23.39 14.34 -6.39
N ASP A 4 23.51 13.08 -6.79
CA ASP A 4 22.56 12.42 -7.69
C ASP A 4 21.15 12.68 -7.15
N LEU A 5 20.37 13.43 -7.93
CA LEU A 5 18.92 13.54 -7.80
C LEU A 5 18.36 12.14 -8.05
N LEU A 6 18.27 11.35 -6.98
CA LEU A 6 17.62 10.05 -6.98
C LEU A 6 16.18 10.26 -7.46
N ALA A 7 15.78 9.51 -8.48
CA ALA A 7 14.44 9.49 -9.04
C ALA A 7 13.39 9.40 -7.92
N ASP A 8 12.59 10.45 -7.74
CA ASP A 8 11.48 10.47 -6.79
C ASP A 8 10.32 9.62 -7.35
N ASP A 9 10.30 8.33 -7.01
CA ASP A 9 9.14 7.48 -7.23
C ASP A 9 7.93 8.06 -6.48
N GLU A 10 6.89 8.47 -7.21
CA GLU A 10 5.64 8.90 -6.59
C GLU A 10 4.97 7.70 -5.89
N ARG A 11 4.66 7.85 -4.60
CA ARG A 11 4.07 6.79 -3.77
C ARG A 11 2.70 7.23 -3.27
N LEU A 12 1.71 6.36 -3.44
CA LEU A 12 0.40 6.49 -2.81
C LEU A 12 0.34 5.58 -1.58
N VAL A 13 -0.05 6.13 -0.44
CA VAL A 13 -0.23 5.36 0.80
C VAL A 13 -1.70 5.38 1.20
N PHE A 14 -2.31 4.21 1.26
CA PHE A 14 -3.67 4.00 1.73
C PHE A 14 -3.62 3.53 3.18
N SER A 15 -4.10 4.37 4.10
CA SER A 15 -4.08 4.09 5.54
C SER A 15 -5.50 3.90 6.08
N VAL A 16 -5.75 2.77 6.74
CA VAL A 16 -7.02 2.45 7.38
C VAL A 16 -6.82 2.38 8.89
N ALA A 17 -7.18 3.47 9.56
CA ALA A 17 -7.07 3.57 11.01
C ALA A 17 -7.93 2.52 11.74
N ARG A 18 -9.09 2.11 11.22
CA ARG A 18 -9.94 1.06 11.83
C ARG A 18 -10.21 -0.04 10.81
N CYS A 19 -9.26 -0.95 10.65
CA CYS A 19 -9.36 -2.03 9.67
C CYS A 19 -10.28 -3.16 10.18
N PRO A 20 -11.42 -3.44 9.52
CA PRO A 20 -12.33 -4.50 9.96
C PRO A 20 -11.72 -5.90 9.81
N PHE A 21 -10.71 -6.07 8.94
CA PHE A 21 -10.05 -7.35 8.71
C PHE A 21 -9.01 -7.72 9.78
N CYS A 22 -8.56 -6.73 10.55
CA CYS A 22 -7.56 -6.87 11.62
C CYS A 22 -8.12 -6.55 13.01
N GLU A 23 -9.37 -6.09 13.11
CA GLU A 23 -10.01 -5.79 14.40
C GLU A 23 -10.08 -7.05 15.26
N GLY A 24 -9.55 -6.98 16.49
CA GLY A 24 -9.50 -8.09 17.43
C GLY A 24 -8.51 -9.22 17.08
N ARG A 25 -7.67 -9.07 16.06
CA ARG A 25 -6.64 -10.06 15.70
C ARG A 25 -5.27 -9.63 16.19
N THR A 26 -4.44 -10.64 16.50
CA THR A 26 -3.01 -10.47 16.76
C THR A 26 -2.25 -11.43 15.85
N LEU A 27 -1.22 -10.93 15.15
CA LEU A 27 -0.37 -11.68 14.24
C LEU A 27 1.10 -11.40 14.58
N GLU A 28 1.96 -12.39 14.34
CA GLU A 28 3.41 -12.23 14.49
C GLU A 28 4.04 -11.46 13.32
N THR A 29 3.44 -11.57 12.13
CA THR A 29 3.88 -10.91 10.90
C THR A 29 2.70 -10.25 10.18
N SER A 30 2.98 -9.27 9.32
CA SER A 30 1.96 -8.60 8.50
C SER A 30 1.26 -9.61 7.59
N GLY A 31 -0.04 -9.42 7.36
CA GLY A 31 -0.87 -10.42 6.68
C GLY A 31 -2.31 -9.98 6.47
N CYS A 32 -2.55 -8.69 6.28
CA CYS A 32 -3.86 -8.12 5.96
C CYS A 32 -4.18 -8.26 4.45
N THR A 33 -4.09 -9.49 3.93
CA THR A 33 -4.39 -9.83 2.52
C THR A 33 -5.73 -9.26 2.01
N PRO A 34 -6.82 -9.25 2.80
CA PRO A 34 -8.07 -8.65 2.33
C PRO A 34 -7.97 -7.15 2.01
N LEU A 35 -7.17 -6.38 2.76
CA LEU A 35 -6.99 -4.96 2.49
C LEU A 35 -6.17 -4.74 1.22
N VAL A 36 -5.10 -5.52 1.03
CA VAL A 36 -4.29 -5.47 -0.20
C VAL A 36 -5.17 -5.76 -1.42
N GLY A 37 -5.97 -6.84 -1.38
CA GLY A 37 -6.88 -7.19 -2.46
C GLY A 37 -7.95 -6.13 -2.73
N LEU A 38 -8.45 -5.44 -1.68
CA LEU A 38 -9.38 -4.33 -1.84
C LEU A 38 -8.75 -3.14 -2.58
N VAL A 39 -7.53 -2.76 -2.20
CA VAL A 39 -6.77 -1.68 -2.88
C VAL A 39 -6.47 -2.08 -4.32
N GLU A 40 -6.03 -3.31 -4.55
CA GLU A 40 -5.76 -3.84 -5.90
C GLU A 40 -7.01 -3.81 -6.79
N ALA A 41 -8.18 -4.19 -6.25
CA ALA A 41 -9.45 -4.11 -6.97
C ALA A 41 -9.84 -2.66 -7.28
N ALA A 42 -9.65 -1.73 -6.33
CA ALA A 42 -9.94 -0.32 -6.55
C ALA A 42 -9.07 0.28 -7.66
N ILE A 43 -7.77 -0.07 -7.71
CA ILE A 43 -6.86 0.33 -8.78
C ILE A 43 -7.35 -0.17 -10.13
N ARG A 44 -7.69 -1.47 -10.24
CA ARG A 44 -8.20 -2.05 -11.49
C ARG A 44 -9.48 -1.37 -12.00
N VAL A 45 -10.33 -0.90 -11.09
CA VAL A 45 -11.55 -0.15 -11.45
C VAL A 45 -11.23 1.26 -11.90
N ALA A 46 -10.34 1.96 -11.20
CA ALA A 46 -10.01 3.36 -11.47
C ALA A 46 -9.09 3.55 -12.68
N ALA A 47 -8.18 2.60 -12.91
CA ALA A 47 -7.13 2.64 -13.91
C ALA A 47 -6.91 1.24 -14.52
N PRO A 48 -7.85 0.73 -15.33
CA PRO A 48 -7.82 -0.65 -15.83
C PRO A 48 -6.59 -0.98 -16.69
N ASP A 49 -6.00 0.04 -17.33
CA ASP A 49 -4.83 -0.11 -18.21
C ASP A 49 -3.50 0.04 -17.48
N VAL A 50 -3.50 0.27 -16.15
CA VAL A 50 -2.30 0.46 -15.35
C VAL A 50 -2.07 -0.74 -14.46
N HIS A 51 -0.90 -1.37 -14.60
CA HIS A 51 -0.46 -2.46 -13.74
C HIS A 51 0.31 -1.90 -12.55
N LEU A 52 -0.39 -1.69 -11.43
CA LEU A 52 0.23 -1.33 -10.14
C LEU A 52 0.11 -2.51 -9.16
N ILE A 53 1.17 -2.75 -8.39
CA ILE A 53 1.21 -3.80 -7.38
C ILE A 53 1.14 -3.13 -6.00
N PRO A 54 0.00 -3.24 -5.28
CA PRO A 54 -0.09 -2.77 -3.91
C PRO A 54 0.69 -3.68 -2.95
N GLU A 55 1.41 -3.08 -2.02
CA GLU A 55 2.18 -3.78 -0.99
C GLU A 55 1.69 -3.41 0.42
N GLU A 56 1.43 -4.40 1.26
CA GLU A 56 1.18 -4.15 2.68
C GLU A 56 2.46 -3.65 3.34
N THR A 57 2.38 -2.47 3.95
CA THR A 57 3.52 -1.80 4.61
C THR A 57 3.28 -1.58 6.11
N GLY A 58 2.04 -1.72 6.56
CA GLY A 58 1.66 -1.64 7.97
C GLY A 58 0.44 -2.49 8.28
N CYS A 59 0.41 -3.09 9.48
CA CYS A 59 -0.69 -3.95 9.92
C CYS A 59 -1.07 -3.70 11.38
N ARG A 60 -2.35 -3.41 11.66
CA ARG A 60 -2.83 -3.24 13.04
C ARG A 60 -2.69 -4.51 13.87
N ALA A 61 -2.86 -5.68 13.25
CA ALA A 61 -2.76 -6.95 13.96
C ALA A 61 -1.34 -7.26 14.45
N THR A 62 -0.31 -6.56 13.95
CA THR A 62 1.07 -6.67 14.45
C THR A 62 1.45 -5.53 15.40
N GLY A 63 0.48 -4.69 15.79
CA GLY A 63 0.70 -3.57 16.72
C GLY A 63 0.87 -2.20 16.08
N ASN A 64 0.74 -2.06 14.75
CA ASN A 64 0.76 -0.74 14.11
C ASN A 64 -0.50 0.07 14.40
N ALA A 65 -0.42 1.41 14.27
CA ALA A 65 -1.56 2.30 14.49
C ALA A 65 -2.67 2.15 13.42
N ALA A 66 -2.29 1.75 12.20
CA ALA A 66 -3.18 1.57 11.05
C ALA A 66 -2.74 0.35 10.21
N CYS A 67 -3.64 -0.12 9.35
CA CYS A 67 -3.24 -1.00 8.26
C CYS A 67 -2.93 -0.12 7.05
N GLU A 68 -1.77 -0.32 6.44
CA GLU A 68 -1.24 0.54 5.39
C GLU A 68 -0.86 -0.29 4.17
N VAL A 69 -1.26 0.21 3.01
CA VAL A 69 -0.93 -0.35 1.71
C VAL A 69 -0.29 0.75 0.88
N THR A 70 0.91 0.50 0.37
CA THR A 70 1.65 1.42 -0.48
C THR A 70 1.57 0.97 -1.93
N VAL A 71 1.46 1.92 -2.84
CA VAL A 71 1.49 1.70 -4.28
C VAL A 71 2.53 2.64 -4.86
N VAL A 72 3.49 2.08 -5.59
CA VAL A 72 4.50 2.86 -6.32
C VAL A 72 3.97 3.14 -7.72
N LEU A 73 3.92 4.41 -8.12
CA LEU A 73 3.47 4.81 -9.45
C LEU A 73 4.64 4.73 -10.44
N PRO A 74 4.41 4.19 -11.65
CA PRO A 74 5.39 4.28 -12.71
C PRO A 74 5.56 5.75 -13.11
N GLN A 75 6.82 6.19 -13.25
CA GLN A 75 7.13 7.51 -13.80
C GLN A 75 6.49 7.64 -15.19
N GLY A 76 5.72 8.70 -15.42
CA GLY A 76 5.24 9.02 -16.77
C GLY A 76 6.42 9.29 -17.72
N PRO A 77 6.24 9.14 -19.05
CA PRO A 77 7.29 9.55 -19.98
C PRO A 77 7.53 11.06 -19.82
N SER A 78 8.78 11.43 -19.48
CA SER A 78 9.25 12.81 -19.43
C SER A 78 9.27 13.45 -20.82
#